data_AF-A0A671YY25-F1
#
_entry.id   AF-A0A671YY25-F1
#
_cell.length_a   1.000
_cell.length_b   1.000
_cell.length_c   1.000
_cell.angle_alpha   90.00
_cell.angle_beta   90.00
_cell.angle_gamma   90.00
#
_symmetry.space_group_name_H-M   'P 1'
#
loop_
_entity.id
_entity.type
_entity.pdbx_description
1 polymer ?
#
loop_
_entity_poly.entity_id
_entity_poly.type
_entity_poly.pdbx_seq_one_letter_code
_entity_poly.pdbx_strand_id
1 'polypeptide(L)'
;MGEGPLMRWCCRSDILMVHMVLAGLLVLAVGLWLRFDPETVELLTGDGAPDTFFIAVYILLGAGALMMIVGFFGCFGAVRESQCLLASFFACLVIIFGAEIAAGVFGFINKEQIVEEVQKFYSSSIADVTNPNGTAIALIYHKTLNCCGGSTSDASTTLCADAPEETEDCLTAITDFFNEKLHIIGYIGIGVAGVMILGMIFSMVLCCAIRNNREVI
;
A
#
# COMPACT_ATOMS: atom_id res chain seq x y z
N MET A 1 43.13 5.00 0.54
CA MET A 1 41.94 5.57 -0.14
C MET A 1 40.73 4.99 0.57
N GLY A 2 40.36 5.59 1.70
CA GLY A 2 39.26 5.10 2.52
C GLY A 2 37.94 5.57 1.91
N GLU A 3 37.05 4.64 1.62
CA GLU A 3 35.69 4.96 1.22
C GLU A 3 35.03 5.82 2.31
N GLY A 4 34.49 6.98 1.95
CA GLY A 4 33.82 7.86 2.90
C GLY A 4 32.58 7.18 3.52
N PRO A 5 32.14 7.58 4.72
CA PRO A 5 30.95 7.01 5.37
C PRO A 5 29.71 7.11 4.47
N LEU A 6 29.59 8.16 3.65
CA LEU A 6 28.49 8.36 2.70
C LEU A 6 28.34 7.22 1.67
N MET A 7 29.46 6.65 1.20
CA MET A 7 29.47 5.61 0.17
C MET A 7 29.09 4.24 0.75
N ARG A 8 29.45 3.98 2.02
CA ARG A 8 28.95 2.81 2.79
C ARG A 8 27.47 2.93 3.13
N TRP A 9 26.97 4.13 3.41
CA TRP A 9 25.54 4.38 3.57
C TRP A 9 24.78 4.17 2.26
N CYS A 10 25.35 4.57 1.11
CA CYS A 10 24.77 4.30 -0.21
C CYS A 10 24.63 2.80 -0.47
N CYS A 11 25.71 2.03 -0.29
CA CYS A 11 25.71 0.58 -0.50
C CYS A 11 24.78 -0.18 0.48
N ARG A 12 24.60 0.32 1.70
CA ARG A 12 23.62 -0.21 2.66
C ARG A 12 22.18 0.23 2.36
N SER A 13 22.00 1.41 1.79
CA SER A 13 20.71 1.94 1.33
C SER A 13 20.23 1.24 0.06
N ASP A 14 21.14 0.81 -0.82
CA ASP A 14 20.82 0.02 -2.01
C ASP A 14 20.10 -1.28 -1.63
N ILE A 15 20.52 -1.94 -0.54
CA ILE A 15 19.87 -3.16 -0.02
C ILE A 15 18.42 -2.88 0.40
N LEU A 16 18.15 -1.72 1.01
CA LEU A 16 16.79 -1.31 1.40
C LEU A 16 15.93 -1.01 0.17
N MET A 17 16.50 -0.36 -0.85
CA MET A 17 15.79 -0.06 -2.10
C MET A 17 15.43 -1.33 -2.88
N VAL A 18 16.33 -2.32 -2.91
CA VAL A 18 16.05 -3.63 -3.51
C VAL A 18 14.89 -4.33 -2.80
N HIS A 19 14.82 -4.25 -1.46
CA HIS A 19 13.67 -4.77 -0.72
C HIS A 19 12.35 -4.07 -1.10
N MET A 20 12.35 -2.75 -1.29
CA MET A 20 11.15 -2.03 -1.73
C MET A 20 10.70 -2.43 -3.13
N VAL A 21 11.63 -2.64 -4.06
CA VAL A 21 11.30 -3.12 -5.42
C VAL A 21 10.70 -4.54 -5.37
N LEU A 22 11.29 -5.44 -4.57
CA LEU A 22 10.76 -6.79 -4.39
C LEU A 22 9.35 -6.78 -3.74
N ALA A 23 9.14 -5.92 -2.74
CA ALA A 23 7.83 -5.73 -2.13
C ALA A 23 6.81 -5.20 -3.14
N GLY A 24 7.19 -4.22 -3.98
CA GLY A 24 6.33 -3.69 -5.04
C GLY A 24 5.93 -4.75 -6.08
N LEU A 25 6.87 -5.62 -6.48
CA LEU A 25 6.59 -6.74 -7.37
C LEU A 25 5.64 -7.76 -6.74
N LEU A 26 5.79 -8.06 -5.45
CA LEU A 26 4.88 -8.94 -4.73
C LEU A 26 3.47 -8.36 -4.67
N VAL A 27 3.32 -7.07 -4.37
CA VAL A 27 2.02 -6.39 -4.34
C VAL A 27 1.37 -6.37 -5.72
N LEU A 28 2.13 -6.13 -6.79
CA LEU A 28 1.64 -6.24 -8.16
C LEU A 28 1.21 -7.66 -8.50
N ALA A 29 1.98 -8.67 -8.10
CA ALA A 29 1.62 -10.07 -8.34
C ALA A 29 0.30 -10.43 -7.66
N VAL A 30 0.10 -10.00 -6.40
CA VAL A 30 -1.18 -10.18 -5.69
C VAL A 30 -2.31 -9.43 -6.38
N GLY A 31 -2.12 -8.17 -6.77
CA GLY A 31 -3.15 -7.40 -7.48
C GLY A 31 -3.52 -7.99 -8.84
N LEU A 32 -2.54 -8.51 -9.60
CA LEU A 32 -2.77 -9.18 -10.88
C LEU A 32 -3.48 -10.51 -10.67
N TRP A 33 -3.08 -11.28 -9.65
CA TRP A 33 -3.75 -12.53 -9.28
C TRP A 33 -5.23 -12.28 -8.97
N LEU A 34 -5.53 -11.28 -8.13
CA LEU A 34 -6.91 -10.87 -7.81
C LEU A 34 -7.71 -10.40 -9.04
N ARG A 35 -7.04 -9.92 -10.10
CA ARG A 35 -7.71 -9.42 -11.31
C ARG A 35 -7.97 -10.49 -12.36
N PHE A 36 -7.10 -11.49 -12.46
CA PHE A 36 -7.10 -12.49 -13.53
C PHE A 36 -7.67 -13.84 -13.12
N ASP A 37 -8.02 -14.02 -11.85
CA ASP A 37 -8.67 -15.24 -11.42
C ASP A 37 -10.09 -15.35 -12.03
N PRO A 38 -10.37 -16.38 -12.85
CA PRO A 38 -11.64 -16.49 -13.59
C PRO A 38 -12.85 -16.53 -12.66
N GLU A 39 -12.69 -17.10 -11.46
CA GLU A 39 -13.78 -17.19 -10.49
C GLU A 39 -14.10 -15.82 -9.87
N THR A 40 -13.10 -14.95 -9.69
CA THR A 40 -13.36 -13.56 -9.28
C THR A 40 -14.09 -12.78 -10.37
N VAL A 41 -13.76 -12.98 -11.66
CA VAL A 41 -14.38 -12.22 -12.76
C VAL A 41 -15.83 -12.65 -13.02
N GLU A 42 -16.17 -13.94 -12.87
CA GLU A 42 -17.54 -14.42 -13.06
C GLU A 42 -18.51 -13.86 -11.99
N LEU A 43 -18.08 -13.80 -10.73
CA LEU A 43 -18.87 -13.17 -9.67
C LEU A 43 -19.00 -11.66 -9.81
N LEU A 44 -18.04 -11.03 -10.46
CA LEU A 44 -18.05 -9.60 -10.74
C LEU A 44 -18.91 -9.22 -11.95
N THR A 45 -19.35 -10.20 -12.75
CA THR A 45 -20.21 -9.98 -13.93
C THR A 45 -21.66 -10.44 -13.70
N GLY A 46 -21.93 -11.16 -12.60
CA GLY A 46 -23.27 -11.61 -12.22
C GLY A 46 -24.10 -10.50 -11.57
N ASP A 47 -25.16 -10.07 -12.27
CA ASP A 47 -26.38 -9.31 -11.91
C ASP A 47 -26.51 -8.52 -10.58
N GLY A 48 -25.43 -7.97 -10.02
CA GLY A 48 -25.47 -7.12 -8.82
C GLY A 48 -24.14 -6.83 -8.11
N ALA A 49 -22.98 -7.15 -8.70
CA ALA A 49 -21.69 -6.97 -8.05
C ALA A 49 -21.28 -5.48 -7.92
N PRO A 50 -20.74 -5.05 -6.76
CA PRO A 50 -20.37 -3.66 -6.52
C PRO A 50 -19.05 -3.26 -7.19
N ASP A 51 -19.06 -2.14 -7.91
CA ASP A 51 -17.88 -1.50 -8.54
C ASP A 51 -16.69 -1.28 -7.58
N THR A 52 -16.95 -1.29 -6.28
CA THR A 52 -16.02 -1.02 -5.19
C THR A 52 -14.85 -2.02 -5.10
N PHE A 53 -15.08 -3.31 -5.41
CA PHE A 53 -14.02 -4.31 -5.39
C PHE A 53 -12.99 -4.07 -6.51
N PHE A 54 -13.47 -3.74 -7.71
CA PHE A 54 -12.57 -3.37 -8.82
C PHE A 54 -11.73 -2.14 -8.49
N ILE A 55 -12.36 -1.11 -7.92
CA ILE A 55 -11.67 0.12 -7.50
C ILE A 55 -10.51 -0.22 -6.56
N ALA A 56 -10.73 -1.05 -5.54
CA ALA A 56 -9.69 -1.46 -4.60
C ALA A 56 -8.55 -2.25 -5.27
N VAL A 57 -8.85 -3.19 -6.17
CA VAL A 57 -7.83 -3.95 -6.92
C VAL A 57 -7.02 -3.03 -7.85
N TYR A 58 -7.65 -2.07 -8.52
CA TYR A 58 -6.96 -1.08 -9.34
C TYR A 58 -6.08 -0.15 -8.51
N ILE A 59 -6.51 0.25 -7.31
CA ILE A 59 -5.69 1.02 -6.37
C ILE A 59 -4.46 0.20 -5.95
N LEU A 60 -4.63 -1.09 -5.64
CA LEU A 60 -3.52 -1.99 -5.27
C LEU A 60 -2.49 -2.15 -6.41
N LEU A 61 -2.97 -2.33 -7.65
CA LEU A 61 -2.12 -2.38 -8.84
C LEU A 61 -1.38 -1.06 -9.07
N GLY A 62 -2.09 0.07 -8.95
CA GLY A 62 -1.49 1.40 -9.10
C GLY A 62 -0.42 1.67 -8.05
N ALA A 63 -0.70 1.36 -6.78
CA ALA A 63 0.26 1.50 -5.69
C ALA A 63 1.50 0.61 -5.87
N GLY A 64 1.31 -0.66 -6.25
CA GLY A 64 2.40 -1.60 -6.53
C GLY A 64 3.30 -1.12 -7.68
N ALA A 65 2.70 -0.66 -8.78
CA ALA A 65 3.44 -0.11 -9.93
C ALA A 65 4.21 1.15 -9.55
N LEU A 66 3.60 2.06 -8.80
CA LEU A 66 4.24 3.29 -8.32
C LEU A 66 5.45 2.97 -7.44
N MET A 67 5.31 2.04 -6.49
CA MET A 67 6.44 1.59 -5.64
C MET A 67 7.58 1.00 -6.46
N MET A 68 7.27 0.19 -7.49
CA MET A 68 8.28 -0.38 -8.39
C MET A 68 9.01 0.71 -9.19
N ILE A 69 8.29 1.68 -9.76
CA ILE A 69 8.88 2.78 -10.55
C ILE A 69 9.78 3.66 -9.68
N VAL A 70 9.32 4.06 -8.50
CA VAL A 70 10.09 4.88 -7.56
C VAL A 70 11.33 4.14 -7.07
N GLY A 71 11.20 2.86 -6.73
CA GLY A 71 12.33 2.02 -6.33
C GLY A 71 13.37 1.82 -7.45
N PHE A 72 12.91 1.67 -8.70
CA PHE A 72 13.78 1.58 -9.86
C PHE A 72 14.56 2.89 -10.07
N PHE A 73 13.89 4.05 -10.07
CA PHE A 73 14.59 5.33 -10.25
C PHE A 73 15.54 5.66 -9.09
N GLY A 74 15.20 5.28 -7.86
CA GLY A 74 16.10 5.41 -6.72
C GLY A 74 17.38 4.58 -6.87
N CYS A 75 17.24 3.28 -7.16
CA CYS A 75 18.38 2.36 -7.30
C CYS A 75 19.26 2.71 -8.50
N PHE A 76 18.68 2.90 -9.70
CA PHE A 76 19.46 3.26 -10.88
C PHE A 76 20.04 4.67 -10.79
N GLY A 77 19.40 5.59 -10.05
CA GLY A 77 19.88 6.95 -9.85
C GLY A 77 21.13 6.99 -8.99
N ALA A 78 21.16 6.17 -7.93
CA ALA A 78 22.34 6.00 -7.09
C ALA A 78 23.48 5.31 -7.84
N VAL A 79 23.21 4.20 -8.55
CA VAL A 79 24.24 3.39 -9.23
C VAL A 79 24.85 4.09 -10.44
N ARG A 80 24.05 4.82 -11.24
CA ARG A 80 24.54 5.47 -12.47
C ARG A 80 25.10 6.87 -12.25
N GLU A 81 25.08 7.39 -11.02
CA GLU A 81 25.48 8.76 -10.67
C GLU A 81 24.92 9.83 -11.64
N SER A 82 23.72 9.59 -12.18
CA SER A 82 23.15 10.42 -13.24
C SER A 82 22.22 11.48 -12.65
N GLN A 83 22.58 12.75 -12.86
CA GLN A 83 21.80 13.88 -12.33
C GLN A 83 20.35 13.90 -12.84
N CYS A 84 20.12 13.53 -14.10
CA CYS A 84 18.75 13.51 -14.66
C CYS A 84 17.88 12.45 -13.96
N LEU A 85 18.43 11.27 -13.68
CA LEU A 85 17.66 10.19 -13.04
C LEU A 85 17.35 10.53 -11.57
N LEU A 86 18.31 11.14 -10.88
CA LEU A 86 18.16 11.58 -9.49
C LEU A 86 17.18 12.76 -9.36
N ALA A 87 17.16 13.66 -10.35
CA ALA A 87 16.17 14.72 -10.45
C ALA A 87 14.74 14.16 -10.70
N SER A 88 14.59 13.16 -11.57
CA SER A 88 13.31 12.47 -11.77
C SER A 88 12.83 11.81 -10.49
N PHE A 89 13.70 11.13 -9.75
CA PHE A 89 13.37 10.54 -8.46
C PHE A 89 12.89 11.60 -7.46
N PHE A 90 13.60 12.73 -7.34
CA PHE A 90 13.19 13.84 -6.49
C PHE A 90 11.81 14.41 -6.89
N ALA A 91 11.57 14.61 -8.19
CA ALA A 91 10.30 15.11 -8.69
C ALA A 91 9.14 14.14 -8.38
N CYS A 92 9.36 12.82 -8.55
CA CYS A 92 8.38 11.80 -8.17
C CYS A 92 8.06 11.85 -6.67
N LEU A 93 9.06 11.97 -5.79
CA LEU A 93 8.84 12.07 -4.35
C LEU A 93 8.04 13.31 -3.96
N VAL A 94 8.31 14.46 -4.59
CA VAL A 94 7.54 15.70 -4.33
C VAL A 94 6.08 15.54 -4.75
N ILE A 95 5.81 14.91 -5.90
CA ILE A 95 4.45 14.67 -6.39
C ILE A 95 3.71 13.71 -5.43
N ILE A 96 4.37 12.63 -5.00
CA ILE A 96 3.77 11.64 -4.09
C ILE A 96 3.50 12.28 -2.73
N PHE A 97 4.42 13.08 -2.20
CA PHE A 97 4.23 13.79 -0.93
C PHE A 97 3.05 14.76 -0.99
N GLY A 98 2.91 15.51 -2.09
CA GLY A 98 1.74 16.37 -2.31
C GLY A 98 0.43 15.57 -2.40
N ALA A 99 0.45 14.43 -3.10
CA ALA A 99 -0.69 13.54 -3.21
C ALA A 99 -1.07 12.90 -1.86
N GLU A 100 -0.10 12.56 -1.02
CA GLU A 100 -0.32 12.03 0.33
C GLU A 100 -0.99 13.06 1.24
N ILE A 101 -0.54 14.32 1.21
CA ILE A 101 -1.20 15.40 1.96
C ILE A 101 -2.63 15.59 1.45
N ALA A 102 -2.83 15.62 0.12
CA ALA A 102 -4.16 15.79 -0.46
C ALA A 102 -5.10 14.62 -0.09
N ALA A 103 -4.62 13.37 -0.16
CA ALA A 103 -5.36 12.18 0.21
C ALA A 103 -5.66 12.14 1.72
N GLY A 104 -4.70 12.55 2.57
CA GLY A 104 -4.91 12.65 4.01
C GLY A 104 -5.98 13.67 4.38
N VAL A 105 -5.97 14.85 3.76
CA VAL A 105 -7.01 15.87 3.96
C VAL A 105 -8.36 15.39 3.43
N PHE A 106 -8.39 14.82 2.23
CA PHE A 106 -9.62 14.28 1.63
C PHE A 106 -10.24 13.18 2.51
N GLY A 107 -9.41 12.27 3.01
CA GLY A 107 -9.86 11.17 3.85
C GLY A 107 -10.30 11.61 5.24
N PHE A 108 -9.74 12.68 5.77
CA PHE A 108 -10.22 13.27 7.02
C PHE A 108 -11.61 13.90 6.87
N ILE A 109 -11.86 14.62 5.76
CA ILE A 109 -13.14 15.28 5.50
C ILE A 109 -14.24 14.27 5.17
N ASN A 110 -13.93 13.22 4.40
CA ASN A 110 -14.91 12.23 3.93
C ASN A 110 -14.75 10.88 4.63
N LYS A 111 -14.41 10.89 5.93
CA LYS A 111 -14.15 9.66 6.69
C LYS A 111 -15.31 8.67 6.66
N GLU A 112 -16.57 9.14 6.71
CA GLU A 112 -17.73 8.25 6.71
C GLU A 112 -17.86 7.50 5.38
N GLN A 113 -17.58 8.17 4.26
CA GLN A 113 -17.64 7.56 2.93
C GLN A 113 -16.56 6.49 2.76
N ILE A 114 -15.34 6.74 3.26
CA ILE A 114 -14.24 5.77 3.21
C ILE A 114 -14.58 4.53 4.04
N VAL A 115 -15.16 4.70 5.23
CA VAL A 115 -15.57 3.58 6.09
C VAL A 115 -16.62 2.72 5.38
N GLU A 116 -17.63 3.34 4.77
CA GLU A 116 -18.68 2.63 4.03
C GLU A 116 -18.11 1.87 2.82
N GLU A 117 -17.14 2.46 2.12
CA GLU A 117 -16.46 1.83 0.98
C GLU A 117 -15.66 0.59 1.39
N VAL A 118 -14.91 0.68 2.50
CA VAL A 118 -14.16 -0.45 3.08
C VAL A 118 -15.11 -1.54 3.57
N GLN A 119 -16.23 -1.17 4.19
CA GLN A 119 -17.26 -2.12 4.60
C GLN A 119 -17.87 -2.87 3.41
N LYS A 120 -18.20 -2.16 2.32
CA LYS A 120 -18.69 -2.79 1.08
C LYS A 120 -17.67 -3.74 0.47
N PHE A 121 -16.40 -3.36 0.48
CA PHE A 121 -15.31 -4.22 0.01
C PHE A 121 -15.20 -5.50 0.83
N TYR A 122 -15.25 -5.39 2.16
CA TYR A 122 -15.21 -6.55 3.06
C TYR A 122 -16.42 -7.47 2.85
N SER A 123 -17.64 -6.91 2.81
CA SER A 123 -18.87 -7.68 2.54
C SER A 123 -18.81 -8.40 1.20
N SER A 124 -18.26 -7.74 0.16
CA SER A 124 -18.06 -8.37 -1.15
C SER A 124 -17.03 -9.50 -1.11
N SER A 125 -16.03 -9.42 -0.22
CA SER A 125 -14.98 -10.43 -0.10
C SER A 125 -15.45 -11.70 0.63
N ILE A 126 -16.47 -11.59 1.51
CA ILE A 126 -17.06 -12.73 2.25
C ILE A 126 -18.33 -13.30 1.61
N ALA A 127 -18.98 -12.54 0.71
CA ALA A 127 -20.17 -13.00 0.00
C ALA A 127 -19.90 -14.25 -0.85
N ASP A 128 -18.63 -14.50 -1.16
CA ASP A 128 -18.20 -15.62 -1.95
C ASP A 128 -17.04 -16.39 -1.28
N VAL A 129 -17.46 -17.24 -0.35
CA VAL A 129 -16.61 -18.21 0.37
C VAL A 129 -16.09 -19.36 -0.49
N THR A 130 -16.63 -19.52 -1.70
CA THR A 130 -16.16 -20.53 -2.66
C THR A 130 -14.82 -20.15 -3.28
N ASN A 131 -14.51 -18.85 -3.36
CA ASN A 131 -13.21 -18.39 -3.84
C ASN A 131 -12.13 -18.44 -2.75
N PRO A 132 -10.98 -19.08 -3.02
CA PRO A 132 -9.84 -19.09 -2.09
C PRO A 132 -9.23 -17.69 -1.91
N ASN A 133 -9.32 -16.83 -2.93
CA ASN A 133 -8.74 -15.49 -2.90
C ASN A 133 -9.54 -14.51 -2.02
N GLY A 134 -10.87 -14.51 -2.13
CA GLY A 134 -11.76 -13.70 -1.29
C GLY A 134 -11.68 -14.14 0.17
N THR A 135 -11.64 -15.45 0.40
CA THR A 135 -11.42 -16.06 1.71
C THR A 135 -10.09 -15.64 2.34
N ALA A 136 -9.00 -15.61 1.57
CA ALA A 136 -7.70 -15.16 2.08
C ALA A 136 -7.73 -13.69 2.54
N ILE A 137 -8.41 -12.81 1.81
CA ILE A 137 -8.58 -11.41 2.20
C ILE A 137 -9.42 -11.31 3.46
N ALA A 138 -10.56 -12.00 3.53
CA ALA A 138 -11.44 -12.00 4.71
C ALA A 138 -10.70 -12.46 5.99
N LEU A 139 -9.90 -13.52 5.90
CA LEU A 139 -9.10 -14.02 7.03
C LEU A 139 -8.06 -13.01 7.52
N ILE A 140 -7.49 -12.19 6.62
CA ILE A 140 -6.58 -11.11 7.00
C ILE A 140 -7.33 -10.06 7.81
N TYR A 141 -8.55 -9.68 7.41
CA TYR A 141 -9.39 -8.76 8.17
C TYR A 141 -9.75 -9.33 9.54
N HIS A 142 -10.17 -10.61 9.60
CA HIS A 142 -10.52 -11.29 10.85
C HIS A 142 -9.38 -11.25 11.85
N LYS A 143 -8.17 -11.60 11.40
CA LYS A 143 -6.98 -11.60 12.26
C LYS A 143 -6.48 -10.21 12.64
N THR A 144 -6.63 -9.22 11.75
CA THR A 144 -6.11 -7.87 11.96
C THR A 144 -7.01 -7.05 12.88
N LEU A 145 -8.33 -7.17 12.71
CA LEU A 145 -9.34 -6.44 13.49
C LEU A 145 -9.88 -7.25 14.65
N ASN A 146 -9.47 -8.52 14.78
CA ASN A 146 -9.94 -9.45 15.80
C ASN A 146 -11.47 -9.59 15.81
N CYS A 147 -12.03 -9.69 14.60
CA CYS A 147 -13.46 -9.74 14.32
C CYS A 147 -13.77 -11.00 13.49
N CYS A 148 -15.02 -11.39 13.36
CA CYS A 148 -15.39 -12.48 12.46
C CYS A 148 -16.75 -12.26 11.78
N GLY A 149 -16.87 -12.69 10.53
CA GLY A 149 -18.14 -12.68 9.79
C GLY A 149 -18.66 -11.29 9.38
N GLY A 150 -19.89 -11.26 8.87
CA GLY A 150 -20.63 -10.04 8.52
C GLY A 150 -22.12 -10.20 8.82
N SER A 151 -22.90 -9.12 8.67
CA SER A 151 -24.24 -8.97 9.26
C SER A 151 -25.25 -10.10 9.02
N THR A 152 -25.14 -10.88 7.93
CA THR A 152 -26.02 -12.02 7.64
C THR A 152 -25.46 -12.86 6.48
N SER A 153 -24.70 -13.92 6.74
CA SER A 153 -24.50 -14.99 5.74
C SER A 153 -24.13 -16.32 6.40
N ASP A 154 -24.78 -17.41 5.98
CA ASP A 154 -24.44 -18.80 6.35
C ASP A 154 -22.96 -19.15 6.01
N ALA A 155 -22.33 -18.35 5.15
CA ALA A 155 -20.91 -18.33 4.81
C ALA A 155 -19.98 -17.94 5.98
N SER A 156 -20.46 -17.10 6.91
CA SER A 156 -19.70 -16.69 8.10
C SER A 156 -19.52 -17.87 9.06
N THR A 157 -20.48 -18.80 9.10
CA THR A 157 -20.49 -19.95 10.03
C THR A 157 -19.38 -20.97 9.74
N THR A 158 -18.97 -21.14 8.48
CA THR A 158 -17.86 -22.05 8.11
C THR A 158 -16.48 -21.41 8.29
N LEU A 159 -16.35 -20.09 8.04
CA LEU A 159 -15.10 -19.36 8.26
C LEU A 159 -14.82 -19.09 9.74
N CYS A 160 -15.86 -18.92 10.56
CA CYS A 160 -15.78 -18.57 11.97
C CYS A 160 -16.07 -19.75 12.90
N ALA A 161 -16.01 -21.00 12.41
CA ALA A 161 -16.35 -22.19 13.19
C ALA A 161 -15.50 -22.38 14.47
N ASP A 162 -14.28 -21.84 14.49
CA ASP A 162 -13.37 -21.85 15.63
C ASP A 162 -13.37 -20.54 16.45
N ALA A 163 -14.16 -19.53 16.05
CA ALA A 163 -14.20 -18.24 16.73
C ALA A 163 -15.12 -18.27 17.96
N PRO A 164 -14.75 -17.61 19.08
CA PRO A 164 -15.63 -17.49 20.25
C PRO A 164 -16.99 -16.86 19.89
N GLU A 165 -18.08 -17.30 20.53
CA GLU A 165 -19.44 -16.73 20.31
C GLU A 165 -19.55 -15.22 20.62
N GLU A 166 -18.59 -14.62 21.34
CA GLU A 166 -18.52 -13.19 21.64
C GLU A 166 -17.60 -12.39 20.69
N THR A 167 -17.30 -12.91 19.49
CA THR A 167 -16.46 -12.16 18.54
C THR A 167 -17.27 -11.04 17.88
N GLU A 168 -16.72 -9.83 17.85
CA GLU A 168 -17.37 -8.65 17.24
C GLU A 168 -17.53 -8.82 15.72
N ASP A 169 -18.63 -8.28 15.17
CA ASP A 169 -18.88 -8.27 13.73
C ASP A 169 -17.87 -7.35 13.00
N CYS A 170 -17.28 -7.83 11.90
CA CYS A 170 -16.22 -7.09 11.22
C CYS A 170 -16.67 -5.76 10.62
N LEU A 171 -17.95 -5.57 10.27
CA LEU A 171 -18.41 -4.28 9.77
C LEU A 171 -18.42 -3.24 10.89
N THR A 172 -18.79 -3.66 12.09
CA THR A 172 -18.72 -2.82 13.30
C THR A 172 -17.26 -2.55 13.67
N ALA A 173 -16.42 -3.59 13.71
CA ALA A 173 -15.00 -3.46 14.02
C ALA A 173 -14.24 -2.56 13.04
N ILE A 174 -14.59 -2.58 11.74
CA ILE A 174 -14.04 -1.64 10.75
C ILE A 174 -14.39 -0.20 11.15
N THR A 175 -15.66 0.07 11.46
CA THR A 175 -16.12 1.43 11.85
C THR A 175 -15.42 1.90 13.12
N ASP A 176 -15.32 1.04 14.13
CA ASP A 176 -14.66 1.34 15.39
C ASP A 176 -13.16 1.53 15.22
N PHE A 177 -12.51 0.78 14.33
CA PHE A 177 -11.12 1.00 13.96
C PHE A 177 -10.90 2.40 13.38
N PHE A 178 -11.74 2.84 12.45
CA PHE A 178 -11.62 4.18 11.87
C PHE A 178 -12.00 5.32 12.83
N ASN A 179 -12.87 5.09 13.83
CA ASN A 179 -13.27 6.12 14.79
C ASN A 179 -12.32 6.21 16.00
N GLU A 180 -11.98 5.07 16.62
CA GLU A 180 -11.09 5.05 17.78
C GLU A 180 -9.61 5.00 17.42
N LYS A 181 -9.26 4.25 16.37
CA LYS A 181 -7.86 3.97 16.02
C LYS A 181 -7.35 4.83 14.87
N LEU A 182 -8.07 5.92 14.52
CA LEU A 182 -7.62 6.92 13.53
C LEU A 182 -6.20 7.44 13.83
N HIS A 183 -5.84 7.54 15.12
CA HIS A 183 -4.49 7.88 15.54
C HIS A 183 -3.41 6.92 15.00
N ILE A 184 -3.70 5.61 14.90
CA ILE A 184 -2.77 4.62 14.35
C ILE A 184 -2.51 4.90 12.87
N ILE A 185 -3.58 5.13 12.10
CA ILE A 185 -3.47 5.50 10.68
C ILE A 185 -2.68 6.80 10.53
N GLY A 186 -2.91 7.77 11.43
CA GLY A 186 -2.14 9.01 11.49
C GLY A 186 -0.64 8.80 11.72
N TYR A 187 -0.24 7.94 12.66
CA TYR A 187 1.17 7.62 12.89
C TYR A 187 1.82 6.94 11.67
N ILE A 188 1.09 6.04 10.99
CA ILE A 188 1.57 5.40 9.77
C ILE A 188 1.83 6.48 8.70
N GLY A 189 0.85 7.37 8.45
CA GLY A 189 1.01 8.46 7.48
C GLY A 189 2.17 9.40 7.80
N ILE A 190 2.34 9.79 9.07
CA ILE A 190 3.49 10.61 9.50
C ILE A 190 4.82 9.88 9.25
N GLY A 191 4.86 8.57 9.50
CA GLY A 191 6.03 7.74 9.23
C GLY A 191 6.39 7.70 7.75
N VAL A 192 5.41 7.48 6.88
CA VAL A 192 5.60 7.46 5.42
C VAL A 192 6.08 8.83 4.92
N ALA A 193 5.42 9.91 5.34
CA ALA A 193 5.84 11.29 5.06
C ALA A 193 7.29 11.56 5.49
N GLY A 194 7.68 11.10 6.70
CA GLY A 194 9.05 11.23 7.20
C GLY A 194 10.08 10.50 6.34
N VAL A 195 9.78 9.27 5.91
CA VAL A 195 10.65 8.50 4.99
C VAL A 195 10.78 9.20 3.65
N MET A 196 9.71 9.78 3.11
CA MET A 196 9.78 10.56 1.85
C MET A 196 10.67 11.79 1.99
N ILE A 197 10.55 12.53 3.10
CA ILE A 197 11.39 13.70 3.37
C ILE A 197 12.87 13.31 3.45
N LEU A 198 13.18 12.21 4.15
CA LEU A 198 14.55 11.69 4.18
C LEU A 198 15.04 11.33 2.77
N GLY A 199 14.21 10.67 1.96
CA GLY A 199 14.51 10.38 0.54
C GLY A 199 14.81 11.64 -0.29
N MET A 200 14.04 12.71 -0.09
CA MET A 200 14.25 14.00 -0.74
C MET A 200 15.58 14.65 -0.32
N ILE A 201 15.90 14.63 0.97
CA ILE A 201 17.16 15.17 1.51
C ILE A 201 18.36 14.41 0.94
N PHE A 202 18.32 13.07 0.98
CA PHE A 202 19.39 12.24 0.43
C PHE A 202 19.57 12.47 -1.08
N SER A 203 18.47 12.58 -1.83
CA SER A 203 18.51 12.89 -3.25
C SER A 203 19.19 14.24 -3.53
N MET A 204 18.86 15.29 -2.76
CA MET A 204 19.52 16.59 -2.90
C MET A 204 21.01 16.56 -2.55
N VAL A 205 21.38 15.90 -1.45
CA VAL A 205 22.79 15.79 -1.03
C VAL A 205 23.60 15.05 -2.09
N LEU A 206 23.07 13.94 -2.62
CA LEU A 206 23.72 13.15 -3.67
C LEU A 206 23.81 13.92 -5.00
N CYS A 207 22.75 14.64 -5.39
CA CYS A 207 22.76 15.53 -6.55
C CYS A 207 23.88 16.59 -6.44
N CYS A 208 24.01 17.22 -5.27
CA CYS A 208 25.02 18.24 -4.99
C CYS A 208 26.44 17.65 -5.00
N ALA A 209 26.64 16.46 -4.41
CA ALA A 209 27.92 15.77 -4.41
C ALA A 209 28.38 15.43 -5.84
N ILE A 210 27.48 14.89 -6.67
CA ILE A 210 27.75 14.58 -8.08
C ILE A 210 28.06 15.86 -8.87
N ARG A 211 27.30 16.94 -8.64
CA ARG A 211 27.53 18.23 -9.32
C ARG A 211 28.93 18.76 -9.01
N ASN A 212 29.30 18.78 -7.73
CA ASN A 212 30.60 19.26 -7.29
C ASN A 212 31.74 18.43 -7.89
N ASN A 213 31.60 17.10 -7.96
CA ASN A 213 32.60 16.25 -8.59
C ASN A 213 32.77 16.52 -10.10
N ARG A 214 31.70 16.90 -10.82
CA ARG A 214 31.77 17.22 -12.25
C ARG A 214 32.41 18.58 -12.53
N GLU A 215 32.33 19.54 -11.61
CA GLU A 215 32.94 20.88 -11.78
C GLU A 215 34.45 20.91 -11.48
N VAL A 216 34.98 19.87 -10.82
CA VAL A 216 36.41 19.77 -10.45
C VAL A 216 37.24 19.04 -11.53
N ILE A 217 36.61 18.54 -12.60
CA ILE A 217 37.23 17.82 -13.72
C ILE A 217 37.18 18.69 -14.98
#